data_AF-A0A1B3SLX5-F1
#
_entry.id   AF-A0A1B3SLX5-F1
#
_cell.length_a   1.000
_cell.length_b   1.000
_cell.length_c   1.000
_cell.angle_alpha   90.00
_cell.angle_beta   90.00
_cell.angle_gamma   90.00
#
_symmetry.space_group_name_H-M   'P 1'
#
loop_
_entity.id
_entity.type
_entity.pdbx_description
1 polymer ?
#
loop_
_entity_poly.entity_id
_entity_poly.type
_entity_poly.pdbx_seq_one_letter_code
_entity_poly.pdbx_strand_id
1 'polypeptide(L)'
;MNKLYKWLGVMSLGISASASLIPFVNKNESVNQIQDLNNKSFSKNSNEVNDVDLNLLEKFVNGEGIYGYINNAIVKGGLTIDPKDNKSQTKVVEATKVYIIEILKQVKFWLHYDINVDELMNIISFNFYSDQEGYVEQVDGVSEIKSFKISIVNGKEDNISGFYMHGSSKFKVINKTNLQLAITNRDFQQNLNSSEKLKKYIVESNDLISESAIEITNFTHTGWINGSANVVISQGINNLYYLDDNNSIKVTFIFI
;
A
#
# COMPACT_ATOMS: atom_id res chain seq x y z
N MET A 1 -25.40 -1.25 -39.88
CA MET A 1 -25.51 -1.26 -38.40
C MET A 1 -24.09 -1.48 -37.87
N ASN A 2 -23.31 -0.42 -37.67
CA ASN A 2 -23.18 0.43 -36.45
C ASN A 2 -22.78 -0.38 -35.21
N LYS A 3 -21.79 -0.05 -34.37
CA LYS A 3 -20.65 0.90 -34.24
C LYS A 3 -19.87 0.34 -33.01
N LEU A 4 -18.54 0.35 -32.90
CA LEU A 4 -17.65 1.35 -32.25
C LEU A 4 -16.29 0.59 -32.09
N TYR A 5 -15.13 0.93 -32.66
CA TYR A 5 -14.24 2.11 -32.64
C TYR A 5 -13.58 2.50 -31.30
N LYS A 6 -12.24 2.42 -31.33
CA LYS A 6 -11.20 3.25 -30.67
C LYS A 6 -11.00 3.15 -29.15
N TRP A 7 -9.82 2.68 -28.74
CA TRP A 7 -8.80 3.51 -28.06
C TRP A 7 -7.47 2.75 -27.92
N LEU A 8 -6.53 2.99 -28.83
CA LEU A 8 -5.09 2.82 -28.62
C LEU A 8 -4.42 4.03 -29.26
N GLY A 9 -4.19 5.06 -28.45
CA GLY A 9 -3.58 6.32 -28.84
C GLY A 9 -2.35 6.58 -27.97
N VAL A 10 -1.18 6.37 -28.57
CA VAL A 10 0.02 7.21 -28.51
C VAL A 10 0.40 7.80 -27.13
N MET A 11 1.43 7.23 -26.52
CA MET A 11 2.47 8.02 -25.85
C MET A 11 3.80 7.72 -26.53
N SER A 12 4.15 8.54 -27.52
CA SER A 12 5.52 8.76 -27.95
C SER A 12 6.06 9.97 -27.19
N LEU A 13 6.92 9.75 -26.21
CA LEU A 13 7.87 10.78 -25.79
C LEU A 13 9.18 10.48 -26.48
N GLY A 14 9.58 11.41 -27.36
CA GLY A 14 10.85 11.37 -28.03
C GLY A 14 11.99 11.54 -27.05
N ILE A 15 12.95 10.63 -27.12
CA ILE A 15 14.32 10.88 -26.69
C ILE A 15 15.16 10.78 -27.95
N SER A 16 15.64 11.93 -28.39
CA SER A 16 16.61 12.08 -29.47
C SER A 16 17.92 11.38 -29.10
N ALA A 17 18.51 10.77 -30.11
CA ALA A 17 19.71 9.95 -30.03
C ALA A 17 20.93 10.69 -29.49
N SER A 18 21.76 9.97 -28.74
CA SER A 18 23.21 10.00 -28.92
C SER A 18 23.76 8.59 -28.66
N ALA A 19 24.53 8.12 -29.63
CA ALA A 19 25.06 6.77 -29.72
C ALA A 19 26.11 6.49 -28.64
N SER A 20 26.18 5.26 -28.14
CA SER A 20 27.26 4.32 -28.51
C SER A 20 27.27 3.05 -27.63
N LEU A 21 27.48 1.93 -28.34
CA LEU A 21 28.07 0.64 -27.92
C LEU A 21 27.24 -0.34 -27.08
N ILE A 22 26.51 -1.15 -27.84
CA ILE A 22 26.10 -2.54 -27.57
C ILE A 22 27.34 -3.42 -27.33
N PRO A 23 27.25 -4.44 -26.46
CA PRO A 23 27.69 -5.76 -26.85
C PRO A 23 26.50 -6.72 -26.96
N PHE A 24 26.55 -7.47 -28.05
CA PHE A 24 25.62 -8.49 -28.49
C PHE A 24 25.28 -9.47 -27.37
N VAL A 25 23.98 -9.66 -27.11
CA VAL A 25 23.47 -10.89 -26.48
C VAL A 25 22.35 -11.44 -27.38
N ASN A 26 22.45 -12.73 -27.62
CA ASN A 26 21.75 -13.52 -28.62
C ASN A 26 20.22 -13.36 -28.59
N LYS A 27 19.64 -12.89 -29.69
CA LYS A 27 18.20 -12.59 -29.83
C LYS A 27 17.34 -13.83 -30.19
N ASN A 28 17.84 -15.04 -29.95
CA ASN A 28 17.17 -16.29 -30.33
C ASN A 28 16.72 -17.18 -29.16
N GLU A 29 16.94 -16.78 -27.90
CA GLU A 29 16.40 -17.54 -26.74
C GLU A 29 15.05 -17.02 -26.22
N SER A 30 14.65 -15.79 -26.57
CA SER A 30 13.44 -15.15 -26.03
C SER A 30 12.15 -15.42 -26.81
N VAL A 31 12.22 -16.10 -27.96
CA VAL A 31 11.03 -16.42 -28.80
C VAL A 31 10.50 -17.83 -28.52
N ASN A 32 11.35 -18.76 -28.08
CA ASN A 32 10.93 -20.13 -27.76
C ASN A 32 10.25 -20.24 -26.39
N GLN A 33 10.57 -19.37 -25.42
CA GLN A 33 9.88 -19.38 -24.11
C GLN A 33 8.42 -18.88 -24.18
N ILE A 34 8.05 -18.10 -25.20
CA ILE A 34 6.67 -17.60 -25.37
C ILE A 34 5.80 -18.62 -26.13
N GLN A 35 6.41 -19.48 -26.96
CA GLN A 35 5.68 -20.54 -27.68
C GLN A 35 5.46 -21.81 -26.83
N ASP A 36 6.35 -22.12 -25.89
CA ASP A 36 6.14 -23.24 -24.94
C ASP A 36 5.05 -22.98 -23.89
N LEU A 37 4.62 -21.71 -23.73
CA LEU A 37 3.46 -21.36 -22.90
C LEU A 37 2.11 -21.55 -23.60
N ASN A 38 2.08 -21.64 -24.93
CA ASN A 38 0.83 -21.71 -25.71
C ASN A 38 0.45 -23.13 -26.18
N ASN A 39 1.31 -24.14 -25.96
CA ASN A 39 1.08 -25.51 -26.44
C ASN A 39 0.96 -26.58 -25.33
N LYS A 40 0.82 -26.19 -24.05
CA LYS A 40 0.30 -27.12 -23.04
C LYS A 40 -1.21 -27.22 -23.18
N SER A 41 -1.61 -28.17 -24.02
CA SER A 41 -2.90 -28.83 -24.03
C SER A 41 -3.56 -28.84 -22.64
N PHE A 42 -4.70 -28.15 -22.54
CA PHE A 42 -5.64 -28.22 -21.42
C PHE A 42 -6.18 -29.65 -21.30
N SER A 43 -5.42 -30.52 -20.64
CA SER A 43 -5.92 -31.72 -20.00
C SER A 43 -6.52 -31.28 -18.65
N LYS A 44 -7.82 -31.00 -18.68
CA LYS A 44 -8.63 -30.66 -17.52
C LYS A 44 -8.83 -31.93 -16.67
N ASN A 45 -7.89 -32.25 -15.79
CA ASN A 45 -8.10 -33.04 -14.56
C ASN A 45 -6.78 -33.27 -13.77
N SER A 46 -6.41 -32.29 -12.97
CA SER A 46 -5.83 -32.43 -11.63
C SER A 46 -6.14 -31.15 -10.89
N ASN A 47 -6.63 -31.22 -9.65
CA ASN A 47 -6.78 -30.03 -8.80
C ASN A 47 -5.37 -29.45 -8.58
N GLU A 48 -4.97 -28.49 -9.41
CA GLU A 48 -3.70 -27.78 -9.26
C GLU A 48 -3.85 -26.87 -8.04
N VAL A 49 -3.32 -27.34 -6.92
CA VAL A 49 -3.29 -26.59 -5.68
C VAL A 49 -2.20 -25.53 -5.84
N ASN A 50 -2.57 -24.25 -5.71
CA ASN A 50 -1.61 -23.16 -5.76
C ASN A 50 -0.84 -23.10 -4.44
N ASP A 51 0.48 -23.25 -4.51
CA ASP A 51 1.36 -23.17 -3.36
C ASP A 51 1.67 -21.70 -3.02
N VAL A 52 1.37 -21.26 -1.80
CA VAL A 52 1.47 -19.85 -1.36
C VAL A 52 2.19 -19.73 -0.02
N ASP A 53 3.37 -19.12 -0.06
CA ASP A 53 4.14 -18.74 1.12
C ASP A 53 3.64 -17.41 1.71
N LEU A 54 3.27 -17.41 3.00
CA LEU A 54 2.88 -16.19 3.70
C LEU A 54 3.95 -15.11 3.68
N ASN A 55 5.24 -15.43 3.54
CA ASN A 55 6.33 -14.45 3.42
C ASN A 55 6.13 -13.45 2.27
N LEU A 56 5.28 -13.79 1.29
CA LEU A 56 4.86 -12.86 0.25
C LEU A 56 4.13 -11.63 0.81
N LEU A 57 3.39 -11.76 1.92
CA LEU A 57 2.73 -10.63 2.59
C LEU A 57 3.75 -9.66 3.20
N GLU A 58 4.81 -10.16 3.81
CA GLU A 58 5.91 -9.34 4.34
C GLU A 58 6.60 -8.57 3.20
N LYS A 59 6.93 -9.25 2.09
CA LYS A 59 7.46 -8.60 0.89
C LYS A 59 6.53 -7.54 0.34
N PHE A 60 5.21 -7.81 0.33
CA PHE A 60 4.23 -6.83 -0.10
C PHE A 60 4.27 -5.59 0.80
N VAL A 61 4.18 -5.75 2.13
CA VAL A 61 4.24 -4.66 3.11
C VAL A 61 5.53 -3.84 2.99
N ASN A 62 6.66 -4.51 2.82
CA ASN A 62 7.96 -3.86 2.66
C ASN A 62 8.13 -3.22 1.27
N GLY A 63 7.24 -3.52 0.33
CA GLY A 63 7.30 -3.02 -1.04
C GLY A 63 8.46 -3.62 -1.83
N GLU A 64 8.77 -4.88 -1.59
CA GLU A 64 9.91 -5.59 -2.17
C GLU A 64 9.52 -6.40 -3.42
N GLY A 65 10.45 -6.49 -4.37
CA GLY A 65 10.29 -7.27 -5.59
C GLY A 65 9.13 -6.78 -6.48
N ILE A 66 8.51 -7.72 -7.22
CA ILE A 66 7.37 -7.40 -8.10
C ILE A 66 6.16 -6.88 -7.30
N TYR A 67 6.02 -7.33 -6.05
CA TYR A 67 4.95 -6.94 -5.14
C TYR A 67 5.03 -5.45 -4.76
N GLY A 68 6.23 -4.87 -4.75
CA GLY A 68 6.44 -3.44 -4.53
C GLY A 68 5.84 -2.54 -5.59
N TYR A 69 5.73 -3.01 -6.84
CA TYR A 69 5.14 -2.26 -7.95
C TYR A 69 3.61 -2.26 -7.93
N ILE A 70 3.00 -3.32 -7.41
CA ILE A 70 1.55 -3.42 -7.26
C ILE A 70 1.07 -2.89 -5.90
N ASN A 71 1.96 -2.73 -4.91
CA ASN A 71 1.62 -2.19 -3.60
C ASN A 71 1.46 -0.66 -3.63
N ASN A 72 0.20 -0.22 -3.60
CA ASN A 72 -0.19 1.19 -3.55
C ASN A 72 -0.32 1.76 -2.13
N ALA A 73 0.23 1.09 -1.11
CA ALA A 73 0.24 1.61 0.25
C ALA A 73 1.07 2.91 0.35
N ILE A 74 0.58 3.86 1.14
CA ILE A 74 1.25 5.14 1.42
C ILE A 74 2.54 4.89 2.20
N VAL A 75 2.44 4.11 3.27
CA VAL A 75 3.59 3.67 4.07
C VAL A 75 3.95 2.24 3.71
N LYS A 76 5.25 2.01 3.52
CA LYS A 76 5.87 0.69 3.33
C LYS A 76 6.75 0.36 4.53
N GLY A 77 7.07 -0.93 4.73
CA GLY A 77 7.99 -1.38 5.78
C GLY A 77 7.35 -1.67 7.14
N GLY A 78 6.02 -1.54 7.24
CA GLY A 78 5.27 -1.83 8.46
C GLY A 78 3.78 -1.50 8.31
N LEU A 79 2.99 -1.95 9.28
CA LEU A 79 1.57 -1.66 9.38
C LEU A 79 1.33 -0.46 10.30
N THR A 80 0.59 0.54 9.82
CA THR A 80 0.27 1.73 10.59
C THR A 80 -0.90 1.46 11.53
N ILE A 81 -0.70 1.68 12.83
CA ILE A 81 -1.70 1.45 13.88
C ILE A 81 -1.95 2.75 14.64
N ASP A 82 -3.21 3.02 14.99
CA ASP A 82 -3.56 4.16 15.83
C ASP A 82 -2.88 4.03 17.22
N PRO A 83 -2.23 5.09 17.74
CA PRO A 83 -1.45 4.99 18.98
C PRO A 83 -2.26 4.52 20.19
N LYS A 84 -3.57 4.79 20.22
CA LYS A 84 -4.47 4.33 21.29
C LYS A 84 -4.74 2.82 21.25
N ASP A 85 -4.53 2.19 20.10
CA ASP A 85 -4.88 0.81 19.81
C ASP A 85 -3.66 -0.12 19.82
N ASN A 86 -2.43 0.44 19.81
CA ASN A 86 -1.18 -0.30 19.68
C ASN A 86 -0.80 -1.20 20.88
N LYS A 87 -1.57 -1.16 21.98
CA LYS A 87 -1.40 -2.07 23.13
C LYS A 87 -2.36 -3.24 23.12
N SER A 88 -3.40 -3.21 22.27
CA SER A 88 -4.43 -4.24 22.19
C SER A 88 -4.14 -5.18 21.04
N GLN A 89 -3.90 -6.46 21.36
CA GLN A 89 -3.71 -7.49 20.35
C GLN A 89 -4.91 -7.60 19.41
N THR A 90 -6.13 -7.58 19.95
CA THR A 90 -7.37 -7.60 19.17
C THR A 90 -7.45 -6.45 18.18
N LYS A 91 -7.13 -5.22 18.60
CA LYS A 91 -7.15 -4.06 17.70
C LYS A 91 -6.11 -4.14 16.60
N VAL A 92 -4.91 -4.66 16.90
CA VAL A 92 -3.88 -4.91 15.88
C VAL A 92 -4.33 -5.99 14.90
N VAL A 93 -5.00 -7.06 15.34
CA VAL A 93 -5.60 -8.07 14.45
C VAL A 93 -6.65 -7.44 13.53
N GLU A 94 -7.56 -6.62 14.07
CA GLU A 94 -8.58 -5.90 13.29
C GLU A 94 -7.95 -5.01 12.21
N ALA A 95 -6.95 -4.20 12.57
CA ALA A 95 -6.24 -3.35 11.62
C ALA A 95 -5.49 -4.16 10.55
N THR A 96 -4.88 -5.28 10.96
CA THR A 96 -4.20 -6.20 10.03
C THR A 96 -5.19 -6.80 9.04
N LYS A 97 -6.37 -7.22 9.50
CA LYS A 97 -7.43 -7.76 8.64
C LYS A 97 -7.88 -6.73 7.60
N VAL A 98 -8.13 -5.49 8.01
CA VAL A 98 -8.48 -4.39 7.08
C VAL A 98 -7.40 -4.21 6.02
N TYR A 99 -6.14 -4.21 6.42
CA TYR A 99 -5.03 -4.08 5.49
C TYR A 99 -4.92 -5.27 4.52
N ILE A 100 -5.03 -6.50 5.02
CA ILE A 100 -5.03 -7.72 4.19
C ILE A 100 -6.17 -7.71 3.17
N ILE A 101 -7.37 -7.23 3.54
CA ILE A 101 -8.50 -7.09 2.59
C ILE A 101 -8.09 -6.24 1.38
N GLU A 102 -7.44 -5.10 1.63
CA GLU A 102 -7.00 -4.21 0.56
C GLU A 102 -5.87 -4.79 -0.28
N ILE A 103 -4.98 -5.61 0.32
CA ILE A 103 -3.98 -6.38 -0.44
C ILE A 103 -4.67 -7.41 -1.33
N LEU A 104 -5.57 -8.22 -0.78
CA LEU A 104 -6.21 -9.31 -1.50
C LEU A 104 -7.05 -8.79 -2.67
N LYS A 105 -7.66 -7.59 -2.56
CA LYS A 105 -8.29 -6.92 -3.70
C LYS A 105 -7.30 -6.64 -4.84
N GLN A 106 -6.10 -6.16 -4.51
CA GLN A 106 -5.05 -5.90 -5.51
C GLN A 106 -4.52 -7.22 -6.11
N VAL A 107 -4.28 -8.23 -5.28
CA VAL A 107 -3.86 -9.56 -5.72
C VAL A 107 -4.90 -10.19 -6.66
N LYS A 108 -6.19 -10.12 -6.32
CA LYS A 108 -7.27 -10.60 -7.18
C LYS A 108 -7.29 -9.87 -8.52
N PHE A 109 -7.11 -8.55 -8.52
CA PHE A 109 -7.11 -7.76 -9.74
C PHE A 109 -5.92 -8.07 -10.66
N TRP A 110 -4.71 -8.19 -10.10
CA TRP A 110 -3.49 -8.37 -10.89
C TRP A 110 -3.18 -9.84 -11.20
N LEU A 111 -3.44 -10.74 -10.26
CA LEU A 111 -3.04 -12.15 -10.30
C LEU A 111 -4.23 -13.13 -10.41
N HIS A 112 -5.47 -12.64 -10.37
CA HIS A 112 -6.69 -13.45 -10.47
C HIS A 112 -6.87 -14.51 -9.36
N TYR A 113 -6.16 -14.36 -8.24
CA TYR A 113 -6.37 -15.20 -7.05
C TYR A 113 -7.47 -14.61 -6.15
N ASP A 114 -8.49 -15.41 -5.85
CA ASP A 114 -9.63 -15.01 -5.03
C ASP A 114 -9.58 -15.73 -3.67
N ILE A 115 -8.80 -15.18 -2.75
CA ILE A 115 -8.67 -15.71 -1.38
C ILE A 115 -9.65 -14.94 -0.48
N ASN A 116 -10.49 -15.67 0.26
CA ASN A 116 -11.37 -15.07 1.26
C ASN A 116 -10.56 -14.70 2.51
N VAL A 117 -10.67 -13.45 2.96
CA VAL A 117 -9.94 -12.99 4.15
C VAL A 117 -10.37 -13.73 5.41
N ASP A 118 -11.64 -14.06 5.59
CA ASP A 118 -12.12 -14.73 6.80
C ASP A 118 -11.57 -16.15 6.89
N GLU A 119 -11.48 -16.85 5.76
CA GLU A 119 -10.81 -18.16 5.66
C GLU A 119 -9.32 -18.03 5.99
N LEU A 120 -8.64 -17.03 5.43
CA LEU A 120 -7.24 -16.75 5.74
C LEU A 120 -7.02 -16.47 7.23
N MET A 121 -7.86 -15.62 7.84
CA MET A 121 -7.77 -15.29 9.26
C MET A 121 -8.00 -16.52 10.17
N ASN A 122 -8.76 -17.52 9.71
CA ASN A 122 -9.04 -18.75 10.47
C ASN A 122 -7.88 -19.77 10.45
N ILE A 123 -6.95 -19.65 9.50
CA ILE A 123 -5.82 -20.57 9.33
C ILE A 123 -4.49 -19.98 9.82
N ILE A 124 -4.47 -18.72 10.24
CA ILE A 124 -3.28 -18.06 10.76
C ILE A 124 -3.32 -17.90 12.28
N SER A 125 -2.14 -17.84 12.88
CA SER A 125 -1.92 -17.43 14.27
C SER A 125 -1.13 -16.12 14.32
N PHE A 126 -1.33 -15.36 15.39
CA PHE A 126 -0.60 -14.12 15.67
C PHE A 126 0.27 -14.29 16.91
N ASN A 127 1.52 -13.83 16.83
CA ASN A 127 2.42 -13.64 17.97
C ASN A 127 2.83 -12.17 18.03
N PHE A 128 2.71 -11.53 19.18
CA PHE A 128 2.94 -10.09 19.36
C PHE A 128 4.19 -9.84 20.19
N TYR A 129 4.92 -8.78 19.83
CA TYR A 129 6.19 -8.45 20.45
C TYR A 129 6.31 -6.97 20.77
N SER A 130 6.97 -6.67 21.88
CA SER A 130 7.21 -5.31 22.39
C SER A 130 8.52 -4.67 21.89
N ASP A 131 9.29 -5.42 21.10
CA ASP A 131 10.47 -5.00 20.35
C ASP A 131 10.25 -5.17 18.83
N GLN A 132 11.09 -4.53 18.02
CA GLN A 132 10.97 -4.62 16.56
C GLN A 132 11.57 -5.93 16.02
N GLU A 133 12.47 -6.53 16.78
CA GLU A 133 13.24 -7.72 16.47
C GLU A 133 12.46 -9.00 16.77
N GLY A 134 11.40 -8.92 17.57
CA GLY A 134 10.47 -10.01 17.83
C GLY A 134 10.99 -11.02 18.85
N TYR A 135 11.80 -10.55 19.81
CA TYR A 135 12.37 -11.37 20.87
C TYR A 135 11.62 -11.25 22.19
N VAL A 136 10.92 -10.13 22.41
CA VAL A 136 10.25 -9.83 23.68
C VAL A 136 8.75 -9.91 23.48
N GLU A 137 8.14 -11.00 23.94
CA GLU A 137 6.68 -11.17 23.89
C GLU A 137 5.96 -9.97 24.52
N GLN A 138 4.88 -9.56 23.86
CA GLN A 138 4.07 -8.44 24.30
C GLN A 138 3.03 -8.89 25.34
N VAL A 139 2.84 -8.07 26.37
CA VAL A 139 1.77 -8.24 27.37
C VAL A 139 0.60 -7.34 27.01
N ASP A 140 -0.55 -7.96 26.68
CA ASP A 140 -1.76 -7.28 26.21
C ASP A 140 -2.23 -6.19 27.19
N GLY A 141 -2.57 -5.01 26.66
CA GLY A 141 -2.99 -3.84 27.43
C GLY A 141 -1.89 -3.15 28.25
N VAL A 142 -0.70 -3.75 28.39
CA VAL A 142 0.39 -3.22 29.22
C VAL A 142 1.46 -2.55 28.36
N SER A 143 2.10 -3.33 27.49
CA SER A 143 3.20 -2.88 26.63
C SER A 143 2.72 -2.64 25.19
N GLU A 144 3.33 -1.68 24.51
CA GLU A 144 3.07 -1.44 23.09
C GLU A 144 3.53 -2.62 22.24
N ILE A 145 2.76 -2.92 21.20
CA ILE A 145 3.12 -3.86 20.14
C ILE A 145 3.99 -3.10 19.14
N LYS A 146 5.25 -3.51 18.99
CA LYS A 146 6.19 -2.93 18.02
C LYS A 146 6.42 -3.82 16.81
N SER A 147 6.18 -5.12 16.95
CA SER A 147 6.12 -6.05 15.84
C SER A 147 5.19 -7.20 16.14
N PHE A 148 4.76 -7.91 15.10
CA PHE A 148 4.00 -9.14 15.24
C PHE A 148 4.36 -10.11 14.11
N LYS A 149 4.15 -11.40 14.36
CA LYS A 149 4.36 -12.47 13.39
C LYS A 149 3.03 -13.16 13.12
N ILE A 150 2.73 -13.35 11.85
CA ILE A 150 1.63 -14.19 11.37
C ILE A 150 2.23 -15.50 10.87
N SER A 151 1.69 -16.64 11.30
CA SER A 151 2.12 -17.96 10.81
C SER A 151 0.92 -18.81 10.44
N ILE A 152 1.07 -19.72 9.47
CA ILE A 152 0.05 -20.74 9.22
C ILE A 152 -0.01 -21.70 10.42
N VAL A 153 -1.23 -21.99 10.88
CA VAL A 153 -1.49 -22.97 11.93
C VAL A 153 -1.26 -24.37 11.36
N ASN A 154 -0.42 -25.14 12.03
CA ASN A 154 -0.12 -26.52 11.64
C ASN A 154 -1.40 -27.37 11.51
N GLY A 155 -1.53 -28.08 10.40
CA GLY A 155 -2.68 -28.90 10.06
C GLY A 155 -3.85 -28.13 9.44
N LYS A 156 -3.65 -26.86 9.06
CA LYS A 156 -4.62 -26.01 8.38
C LYS A 156 -4.14 -25.46 7.03
N GLU A 157 -3.03 -25.99 6.51
CA GLU A 157 -2.37 -25.51 5.28
C GLU A 157 -3.29 -25.62 4.05
N ASP A 158 -4.13 -26.67 3.98
CA ASP A 158 -5.06 -26.96 2.87
C ASP A 158 -6.49 -26.45 3.10
N ASN A 159 -6.72 -25.62 4.13
CA ASN A 159 -8.08 -25.23 4.52
C ASN A 159 -8.71 -24.15 3.62
N ILE A 160 -7.96 -23.64 2.63
CA ILE A 160 -8.47 -22.70 1.61
C ILE A 160 -8.54 -23.45 0.28
N SER A 161 -9.74 -23.54 -0.29
CA SER A 161 -9.96 -24.31 -1.51
C SER A 161 -9.07 -23.83 -2.67
N GLY A 162 -8.28 -24.75 -3.23
CA GLY A 162 -7.37 -24.47 -4.35
C GLY A 162 -6.03 -23.85 -3.96
N PHE A 163 -5.72 -23.75 -2.66
CA PHE A 163 -4.46 -23.21 -2.15
C PHE A 163 -3.86 -24.10 -1.06
N TYR A 164 -2.53 -24.26 -1.11
CA TYR A 164 -1.72 -24.79 -0.01
C TYR A 164 -0.95 -23.61 0.57
N MET A 165 -1.26 -23.25 1.81
CA MET A 165 -0.69 -22.10 2.47
C MET A 165 0.39 -22.56 3.46
N HIS A 166 1.58 -21.95 3.41
CA HIS A 166 2.64 -22.26 4.37
C HIS A 166 3.42 -21.03 4.82
N GLY A 167 4.35 -21.23 5.75
CA GLY A 167 5.31 -20.21 6.16
C GLY A 167 4.77 -19.20 7.16
N SER A 168 5.45 -18.06 7.24
CA SER A 168 5.15 -16.98 8.19
C SER A 168 5.63 -15.64 7.67
N SER A 169 4.99 -14.57 8.10
CA SER A 169 5.39 -13.19 7.84
C SER A 169 5.56 -12.42 9.13
N LYS A 170 6.57 -11.56 9.18
CA LYS A 170 6.79 -10.62 10.28
C LYS A 170 6.47 -9.20 9.83
N PHE A 171 5.78 -8.47 10.69
CA PHE A 171 5.36 -7.09 10.44
C PHE A 171 5.86 -6.19 11.56
N LYS A 172 6.38 -5.03 11.18
CA LYS A 172 6.61 -3.92 12.12
C LYS A 172 5.31 -3.15 12.32
N VAL A 173 5.10 -2.65 13.53
CA VAL A 173 4.03 -1.71 13.84
C VAL A 173 4.60 -0.30 13.81
N ILE A 174 3.93 0.58 13.07
CA ILE A 174 4.26 1.99 12.97
C ILE A 174 3.10 2.76 13.59
N ASN A 175 3.36 3.53 14.65
CA ASN A 175 2.32 4.35 15.24
C ASN A 175 1.92 5.48 14.29
N LYS A 176 0.62 5.66 14.07
CA LYS A 176 0.13 6.80 13.31
C LYS A 176 0.42 8.10 14.04
N THR A 177 0.58 9.17 13.28
CA THR A 177 0.81 10.52 13.78
C THR A 177 -0.45 11.36 13.60
N ASN A 178 -0.77 12.19 14.58
CA ASN A 178 -1.88 13.13 14.46
C ASN A 178 -1.55 14.20 13.41
N LEU A 179 -2.31 14.26 12.31
CA LEU A 179 -2.06 15.20 11.24
C LEU A 179 -2.17 16.65 11.72
N GLN A 180 -3.06 16.93 12.67
CA GLN A 180 -3.22 18.27 13.26
C GLN A 180 -1.94 18.74 13.94
N LEU A 181 -1.20 17.82 14.56
CA LEU A 181 0.09 18.10 15.20
C LEU A 181 1.24 18.13 14.20
N ALA A 182 1.16 17.32 13.14
CA ALA A 182 2.16 17.29 12.08
C ALA A 182 2.15 18.57 11.22
N ILE A 183 0.96 19.13 10.93
CA ILE A 183 0.83 20.40 10.19
C ILE A 183 0.91 21.57 11.16
N THR A 184 2.14 22.02 11.40
CA THR A 184 2.46 23.19 12.24
C THR A 184 2.34 24.51 11.48
N ASN A 185 2.77 24.54 10.21
CA ASN A 185 2.61 25.69 9.33
C ASN A 185 1.30 25.60 8.55
N ARG A 186 0.45 26.61 8.70
CA ARG A 186 -0.89 26.67 8.09
C ARG A 186 -1.16 27.96 7.33
N ASP A 187 -0.24 28.92 7.38
CA ASP A 187 -0.36 30.20 6.69
C ASP A 187 0.80 30.37 5.71
N PHE A 188 0.50 30.19 4.44
CA PHE A 188 1.49 30.12 3.37
C PHE A 188 1.54 31.44 2.61
N GLN A 189 2.55 32.25 2.92
CA GLN A 189 2.83 33.54 2.26
C GLN A 189 3.50 33.36 0.88
N GLN A 190 3.01 32.39 0.09
CA GLN A 190 3.55 32.00 -1.22
C GLN A 190 2.44 31.96 -2.25
N ASN A 191 2.77 32.25 -3.51
CA ASN A 191 1.83 32.16 -4.62
C ASN A 191 1.55 30.69 -4.98
N LEU A 192 0.46 30.17 -4.43
CA LEU A 192 0.02 28.79 -4.59
C LEU A 192 -1.25 28.77 -5.43
N ASN A 193 -1.07 28.84 -6.75
CA ASN A 193 -2.17 28.95 -7.71
C ASN A 193 -2.85 27.62 -8.10
N SER A 194 -2.54 26.53 -7.40
CA SER A 194 -3.17 25.21 -7.58
C SER A 194 -3.13 24.40 -6.30
N SER A 195 -4.10 23.48 -6.15
CA SER A 195 -4.15 22.54 -5.03
C SER A 195 -2.92 21.63 -4.97
N GLU A 196 -2.37 21.23 -6.11
CA GLU A 196 -1.18 20.38 -6.21
C GLU A 196 0.07 21.10 -5.67
N LYS A 197 0.28 22.37 -6.06
CA LYS A 197 1.37 23.17 -5.49
C LYS A 197 1.21 23.39 -3.99
N LEU A 198 0.00 23.70 -3.54
CA LEU A 198 -0.29 23.86 -2.12
C LEU A 198 0.01 22.57 -1.34
N LYS A 199 -0.44 21.43 -1.87
CA LYS A 199 -0.21 20.10 -1.29
C LYS A 199 1.29 19.80 -1.14
N LYS A 200 2.06 20.01 -2.21
CA LYS A 200 3.52 19.84 -2.19
C LYS A 200 4.17 20.76 -1.16
N TYR A 201 3.78 22.02 -1.12
CA TYR A 201 4.33 22.98 -0.17
C TYR A 201 4.00 22.64 1.28
N ILE A 202 2.78 22.18 1.58
CA ILE A 202 2.40 21.69 2.92
C ILE A 202 3.29 20.54 3.34
N VAL A 203 3.52 19.58 2.44
CA VAL A 203 4.33 18.39 2.70
C VAL A 203 5.78 18.78 2.98
N GLU A 204 6.38 19.60 2.12
CA GLU A 204 7.77 20.06 2.26
C GLU A 204 7.97 20.95 3.50
N SER A 205 7.04 21.86 3.80
CA SER A 205 7.19 22.80 4.92
C SER A 205 6.89 22.21 6.30
N ASN A 206 6.26 21.03 6.34
CA ASN A 206 5.92 20.32 7.59
C ASN A 206 6.62 18.95 7.68
N ASP A 207 7.59 18.67 6.79
CA ASP A 207 8.34 17.40 6.74
C ASP A 207 7.43 16.16 6.73
N LEU A 208 6.32 16.20 5.99
CA LEU A 208 5.39 15.08 5.93
C LEU A 208 5.97 13.95 5.06
N ILE A 209 5.75 12.71 5.49
CA ILE A 209 6.32 11.51 4.84
C ILE A 209 5.98 11.32 3.35
N SER A 210 4.87 11.87 2.86
CA SER A 210 4.41 11.69 1.48
C SER A 210 3.28 12.65 1.13
N GLU A 211 3.30 13.16 -0.10
CA GLU A 211 2.15 13.85 -0.69
C GLU A 211 0.92 12.94 -0.78
N SER A 212 1.08 11.64 -1.06
CA SER A 212 -0.05 10.72 -1.17
C SER A 212 -0.83 10.53 0.13
N ALA A 213 -0.29 10.98 1.27
CA ALA A 213 -0.90 10.82 2.59
C ALA A 213 -2.02 11.83 2.90
N ILE A 214 -2.10 12.93 2.14
CA ILE A 214 -3.09 13.98 2.35
C ILE A 214 -3.83 14.33 1.05
N GLU A 215 -4.97 14.98 1.17
CA GLU A 215 -5.73 15.55 0.06
C GLU A 215 -6.09 17.02 0.37
N ILE A 216 -6.19 17.82 -0.69
CA ILE A 216 -6.60 19.22 -0.59
C ILE A 216 -8.01 19.33 -1.12
N THR A 217 -8.92 19.81 -0.28
CA THR A 217 -10.33 20.03 -0.59
C THR A 217 -10.70 21.50 -0.35
N ASN A 218 -11.83 21.95 -0.91
CA ASN A 218 -12.32 23.32 -0.75
C ASN A 218 -11.28 24.41 -1.06
N PHE A 219 -10.45 24.17 -2.09
CA PHE A 219 -9.47 25.14 -2.56
C PHE A 219 -10.19 26.33 -3.18
N THR A 220 -10.16 27.46 -2.49
CA THR A 220 -10.91 28.67 -2.84
C THR A 220 -10.02 29.90 -2.71
N HIS A 221 -10.34 30.95 -3.48
CA HIS A 221 -9.72 32.26 -3.37
C HIS A 221 -10.77 33.30 -2.99
N THR A 222 -10.42 34.20 -2.08
CA THR A 222 -11.23 35.34 -1.66
C THR A 222 -10.52 36.63 -2.04
N GLY A 223 -11.08 37.35 -3.00
CA GLY A 223 -10.45 38.53 -3.59
C GLY A 223 -9.28 38.17 -4.51
N TRP A 224 -8.33 39.10 -4.63
CA TRP A 224 -7.22 39.01 -5.59
C TRP A 224 -5.96 38.34 -5.03
N ILE A 225 -5.84 38.16 -3.71
CA ILE A 225 -4.56 37.82 -3.05
C ILE A 225 -4.70 36.64 -2.09
N ASN A 226 -5.85 36.44 -1.44
CA ASN A 226 -5.97 35.46 -0.36
C ASN A 226 -6.68 34.20 -0.84
N GLY A 227 -6.19 33.04 -0.40
CA GLY A 227 -6.78 31.74 -0.62
C GLY A 227 -6.90 30.92 0.65
N SER A 228 -7.79 29.94 0.62
CA SER A 228 -7.94 28.97 1.69
C SER A 228 -8.28 27.58 1.16
N ALA A 229 -7.85 26.56 1.88
CA ALA A 229 -8.19 25.19 1.59
C ALA A 229 -8.26 24.35 2.87
N ASN A 230 -8.82 23.16 2.73
CA ASN A 230 -8.86 22.15 3.77
C ASN A 230 -7.90 21.02 3.41
N VAL A 231 -7.05 20.65 4.36
CA VAL A 231 -6.22 19.45 4.30
C VAL A 231 -6.97 18.33 4.99
N VAL A 232 -7.14 17.21 4.30
CA VAL A 232 -7.76 16.00 4.83
C VAL A 232 -6.83 14.81 4.65
N ILE A 233 -7.06 13.74 5.39
CA ILE A 233 -6.33 12.48 5.23
C ILE A 233 -6.80 11.79 3.96
N SER A 234 -5.86 11.36 3.12
CA SER A 234 -6.21 10.61 1.92
C SER A 234 -6.73 9.21 2.26
N GLN A 235 -7.57 8.67 1.39
CA GLN A 235 -8.13 7.32 1.54
C GLN A 235 -7.15 6.20 1.14
N GLY A 236 -5.86 6.51 0.97
CA GLY A 236 -4.87 5.51 0.58
C GLY A 236 -4.61 4.48 1.68
N ILE A 237 -4.21 3.28 1.26
CA ILE A 237 -3.96 2.15 2.15
C ILE A 237 -2.76 2.45 3.07
N ASN A 238 -2.84 2.07 4.34
CA ASN A 238 -1.74 2.17 5.32
C ASN A 238 -1.24 3.61 5.51
N ASN A 239 -2.17 4.55 5.68
CA ASN A 239 -1.84 5.95 5.89
C ASN A 239 -1.22 6.17 7.29
N LEU A 240 -0.10 6.91 7.37
CA LEU A 240 0.58 7.21 8.62
C LEU A 240 -0.21 8.18 9.50
N TYR A 241 -1.18 8.90 8.94
CA TYR A 241 -1.85 9.96 9.68
C TYR A 241 -3.24 9.57 10.13
N TYR A 242 -3.64 10.14 11.28
CA TYR A 242 -5.02 10.17 11.76
C TYR A 242 -5.41 11.60 12.11
N LEU A 243 -6.70 11.88 12.11
CA LEU A 243 -7.29 13.13 12.56
C LEU A 243 -8.23 12.79 13.71
N ASP A 244 -8.21 13.62 14.76
CA ASP A 244 -9.26 13.60 15.77
C ASP A 244 -10.57 14.16 15.18
N ASP A 245 -11.59 14.38 16.01
CA ASP A 245 -12.99 14.72 15.64
C ASP A 245 -13.19 15.80 14.55
N ASN A 246 -12.17 16.58 14.22
CA ASN A 246 -12.14 17.46 13.04
C ASN A 246 -11.64 16.70 11.80
N ASN A 247 -12.57 16.40 10.89
CA ASN A 247 -12.29 15.73 9.61
C ASN A 247 -11.41 16.55 8.62
N SER A 248 -10.93 17.74 9.00
CA SER A 248 -10.08 18.58 8.14
C SER A 248 -9.30 19.64 8.91
N ILE A 249 -8.18 20.07 8.33
CA ILE A 249 -7.31 21.15 8.83
C ILE A 249 -7.40 22.32 7.85
N LYS A 250 -7.79 23.50 8.32
CA LYS A 250 -7.83 24.69 7.48
C LYS A 250 -6.44 25.30 7.32
N VAL A 251 -6.08 25.66 6.08
CA VAL A 251 -4.87 26.40 5.72
C VAL A 251 -5.21 27.63 4.87
N THR A 252 -4.34 28.64 4.92
CA THR A 252 -4.41 29.86 4.11
C THR A 252 -3.19 29.99 3.22
N PHE A 253 -3.35 30.61 2.07
CA PHE A 253 -2.27 30.84 1.12
C PHE A 253 -2.46 32.14 0.34
N ILE A 254 -1.42 32.57 -0.37
CA ILE A 254 -1.48 33.70 -1.30
C ILE A 254 -1.71 33.21 -2.74
N PHE A 255 -2.49 33.96 -3.50
CA PHE A 255 -2.78 33.74 -4.91
C PHE A 255 -2.46 35.05 -5.65
N ILE A 256 -1.37 35.11 -6.44
CA ILE A 256 -0.97 36.32 -7.20
C ILE A 256 -0.92 36.01 -8.68
#